data_AF-A0A3S2X113-F1
#
_entry.id   AF-A0A3S2X113-F1
#
_cell.length_a   1.000
_cell.length_b   1.000
_cell.length_c   1.000
_cell.angle_alpha   90.00
_cell.angle_beta   90.00
_cell.angle_gamma   90.00
#
_symmetry.space_group_name_H-M   'P 1'
#
loop_
_entity.id
_entity.type
_entity.pdbx_description
1 polymer ?
#
loop_
_entity_poly.entity_id
_entity_poly.type
_entity_poly.pdbx_seq_one_letter_code
_entity_poly.pdbx_strand_id
1 'polypeptide(L)'
;MSNQNTNYHTSLERISSEVDPVLRKIQRINRRIDAESGRIPHLITLLFKDMKKLLKIFKGIKNVNITVIPVIGSILAGFSTGILTEWPIYLKGLFILGVLIVLFALLVPSYLKRMLIFNDPAFHLPSYKKQRKQEYDLISYAVENDISYAGLYDYVTGVLTKQENVSQTISVVTEQYNRDKAELKQENQLLKEQFTVKIEKSKQFIREIRDKATETDIILRYLIELQADVNVILFRIANGVYDITDLRFISGFTIYEELGKKELKKIYDVGTTGASPETINIDNNKYKDYSVVAVSKGKLKEPRTNQPRNNYNIISFRMKLGVDGKKAWIMNFHMYDDINRKAWYLLRNSDIINNEEIFRLFHALSLIFYQQKEGGVPNVHRTSRKEGYYARN
;
A
#
# COMPACT_ATOMS: atom_id res chain seq x y z
N MET A 1 57.05 31.39 19.63
CA MET A 1 56.82 30.82 18.28
C MET A 1 57.42 29.42 18.27
N SER A 2 56.62 28.37 18.41
CA SER A 2 57.10 26.99 18.45
C SER A 2 57.14 26.39 17.04
N ASN A 3 58.29 25.87 16.64
CA ASN A 3 58.51 25.04 15.46
C ASN A 3 57.50 23.88 15.39
N GLN A 4 56.64 23.87 14.38
CA GLN A 4 55.78 22.74 14.00
C GLN A 4 55.94 22.38 12.52
N ASN A 5 57.17 22.18 12.07
CA ASN A 5 57.45 21.32 10.91
C ASN A 5 57.77 19.92 11.43
N THR A 6 56.77 19.23 11.99
CA THR A 6 56.85 17.77 12.14
C THR A 6 56.84 17.18 10.74
N ASN A 7 58.00 16.64 10.33
CA ASN A 7 58.21 15.98 9.05
C ASN A 7 57.07 15.02 8.73
N TYR A 8 56.31 15.33 7.67
CA TYR A 8 55.21 14.49 7.16
C TYR A 8 55.68 13.05 6.91
N HIS A 9 56.92 12.90 6.46
CA HIS A 9 57.62 11.62 6.29
C HIS A 9 57.75 10.82 7.59
N THR A 10 58.23 11.44 8.66
CA THR A 10 58.38 10.79 9.97
C THR A 10 57.02 10.44 10.59
N SER A 11 55.99 11.23 10.28
CA SER A 11 54.62 10.96 10.75
C SER A 11 54.00 9.77 10.01
N LEU A 12 54.17 9.68 8.69
CA LEU A 12 53.71 8.53 7.90
C LEU A 12 54.48 7.25 8.22
N GLU A 13 55.78 7.33 8.47
CA GLU A 13 56.60 6.18 8.89
C GLU A 13 56.19 5.66 10.28
N ARG A 14 55.90 6.57 11.22
CA ARG A 14 55.37 6.19 12.53
C ARG A 14 53.98 5.55 12.40
N ILE A 15 53.09 6.16 11.61
CA ILE A 15 51.74 5.63 11.38
C ILE A 15 51.80 4.27 10.67
N SER A 16 52.67 4.08 9.68
CA SER A 16 52.82 2.79 9.01
C SER A 16 53.32 1.72 9.98
N SER A 17 54.27 2.03 10.86
CA SER A 17 54.76 1.07 11.87
C SER A 17 53.68 0.60 12.86
N GLU A 18 52.71 1.45 13.19
CA GLU A 18 51.63 1.12 14.15
C GLU A 18 50.40 0.51 13.46
N VAL A 19 50.05 0.99 12.27
CA VAL A 19 48.79 0.66 11.58
C VAL A 19 48.96 -0.49 10.58
N ASP A 20 50.08 -0.59 9.85
CA ASP A 20 50.28 -1.63 8.84
C ASP A 20 50.27 -3.06 9.44
N PRO A 21 50.82 -3.33 10.65
CA PRO A 21 50.70 -4.66 11.25
C PRO A 21 49.25 -5.08 11.51
N VAL A 22 48.40 -4.13 11.92
CA VAL A 22 46.97 -4.33 12.16
C VAL A 22 46.24 -4.53 10.84
N LEU A 23 46.51 -3.68 9.85
CA LEU A 23 45.90 -3.74 8.52
C LEU A 23 46.24 -5.06 7.81
N ARG A 24 47.50 -5.49 7.85
CA ARG A 24 47.96 -6.79 7.31
C ARG A 24 47.34 -7.98 8.03
N LYS A 25 47.00 -7.85 9.31
CA LYS A 25 46.29 -8.89 10.06
C LYS A 25 44.83 -8.99 9.61
N ILE A 26 44.17 -7.85 9.40
CA ILE A 26 42.79 -7.78 8.88
C ILE A 26 42.72 -8.29 7.44
N GLN A 27 43.61 -7.85 6.56
CA GLN A 27 43.73 -8.32 5.17
C GLN A 27 43.96 -9.84 5.10
N ARG A 28 44.85 -10.39 5.95
CA ARG A 28 45.07 -11.85 6.05
C ARG A 28 43.84 -12.61 6.52
N ILE A 29 43.03 -12.05 7.41
CA ILE A 29 41.79 -12.67 7.88
C ILE A 29 40.71 -12.57 6.79
N ASN A 30 40.61 -11.43 6.10
CA ASN A 30 39.66 -11.21 5.00
C ASN A 30 39.89 -12.19 3.82
N ARG A 31 41.14 -12.60 3.59
CA ARG A 31 41.51 -13.58 2.55
C ARG A 31 41.20 -15.04 2.91
N ARG A 32 40.85 -15.36 4.16
CA ARG A 32 40.52 -16.73 4.59
C ARG A 32 39.02 -16.99 4.46
N ILE A 33 38.66 -18.20 4.03
CA ILE A 33 37.26 -18.68 3.88
C ILE A 33 36.46 -18.57 5.21
N ASP A 34 37.14 -18.59 6.36
CA ASP A 34 36.53 -18.41 7.69
C ASP A 34 35.98 -16.99 7.94
N ALA A 35 36.27 -16.02 7.07
CA ALA A 35 35.82 -14.63 7.16
C ALA A 35 34.29 -14.50 7.08
N GLU A 36 33.57 -15.48 6.54
CA GLU A 36 32.11 -15.46 6.44
C GLU A 36 31.40 -16.23 7.57
N SER A 37 32.16 -16.81 8.51
CA SER A 37 31.55 -17.59 9.60
C SER A 37 30.65 -16.71 10.50
N GLY A 38 29.45 -17.22 10.81
CA GLY A 38 28.48 -16.50 11.62
C GLY A 38 29.01 -16.20 13.03
N ARG A 39 28.67 -15.03 13.57
CA ARG A 39 29.08 -14.57 14.93
C ARG A 39 28.78 -15.59 16.03
N ILE A 40 27.62 -16.27 15.92
CA ILE A 40 27.14 -17.20 16.95
C ILE A 40 27.94 -18.52 16.93
N PRO A 41 28.13 -19.19 15.76
CA PRO A 41 29.05 -20.33 15.66
C PRO A 41 30.46 -20.06 16.20
N HIS A 42 31.05 -18.89 15.89
CA HIS A 42 32.39 -18.54 16.35
C HIS A 42 32.48 -18.32 17.88
N LEU A 43 31.47 -17.68 18.46
CA LEU A 43 31.35 -17.56 19.92
C LEU A 43 31.26 -18.92 20.61
N ILE A 44 30.44 -19.82 20.04
CA ILE A 44 30.26 -21.17 20.57
C ILE A 44 31.57 -21.96 20.51
N THR A 45 32.30 -21.93 19.39
CA THR A 45 33.58 -22.64 19.27
C THR A 45 34.66 -22.09 20.21
N LEU A 46 34.74 -20.77 20.39
CA LEU A 46 35.65 -20.14 21.36
C LEU A 46 35.33 -20.58 22.79
N LEU A 47 34.05 -20.58 23.17
CA LEU A 47 33.59 -21.01 24.49
C LEU A 47 33.89 -22.49 24.73
N PHE A 48 33.64 -23.37 23.75
CA PHE A 48 34.00 -24.79 23.86
C PHE A 48 35.52 -25.02 23.94
N LYS A 49 36.32 -24.23 23.22
CA LYS A 49 37.78 -24.33 23.24
C LYS A 49 38.36 -23.95 24.60
N ASP A 50 37.83 -22.91 25.23
CA ASP A 50 38.23 -22.50 26.58
C ASP A 50 37.63 -23.41 27.67
N MET A 51 36.41 -23.94 27.48
CA MET A 51 35.85 -24.99 28.35
C MET A 51 36.72 -26.26 28.36
N LYS A 52 37.31 -26.66 27.23
CA LYS A 52 38.28 -27.78 27.19
C LYS A 52 39.51 -27.50 28.06
N LYS A 53 39.95 -26.24 28.17
CA LYS A 53 41.04 -25.86 29.10
C LYS A 53 40.58 -25.94 30.55
N LEU A 54 39.37 -25.49 30.87
CA LEU A 54 38.78 -25.62 32.20
C LEU A 54 38.60 -27.08 32.61
N LEU A 55 38.12 -27.94 31.71
CA LEU A 55 38.01 -29.39 31.96
C LEU A 55 39.36 -30.08 32.19
N LYS A 56 40.45 -29.59 31.55
CA LYS A 56 41.81 -30.05 31.86
C LYS A 56 42.25 -29.66 33.27
N ILE A 57 41.88 -28.47 33.73
CA ILE A 57 42.11 -28.02 35.10
C ILE A 57 41.34 -28.92 36.08
N PHE A 58 40.06 -29.21 35.81
CA PHE A 58 39.25 -30.14 36.62
C PHE A 58 39.77 -31.58 36.64
N LYS A 59 40.33 -32.09 35.53
CA LYS A 59 40.98 -33.42 35.51
C LYS A 59 42.25 -33.48 36.36
N GLY A 60 42.93 -32.35 36.58
CA GLY A 60 44.07 -32.23 37.50
C GLY A 60 43.67 -32.10 38.97
N ILE A 61 42.39 -31.83 39.28
CA ILE A 61 41.84 -31.59 40.62
C ILE A 61 41.26 -32.87 41.25
N LYS A 62 41.80 -34.06 40.93
CA LYS A 62 41.33 -35.30 41.58
C LYS A 62 41.62 -35.36 43.09
N ASN A 63 42.52 -34.50 43.61
CA ASN A 63 42.94 -34.50 45.03
C ASN A 63 42.84 -33.12 45.73
N VAL A 64 42.10 -32.14 45.20
CA VAL A 64 41.94 -30.84 45.89
C VAL A 64 40.56 -30.75 46.52
N ASN A 65 40.53 -30.49 47.82
CA ASN A 65 39.32 -30.28 48.60
C ASN A 65 38.53 -29.10 48.00
N ILE A 66 37.34 -29.35 47.44
CA ILE A 66 36.55 -28.42 46.61
C ILE A 66 35.98 -27.24 47.44
N THR A 67 36.25 -27.21 48.74
CA THR A 67 35.86 -26.17 49.71
C THR A 67 36.58 -24.82 49.55
N VAL A 68 37.63 -24.71 48.72
CA VAL A 68 38.46 -23.48 48.66
C VAL A 68 37.96 -22.43 47.65
N ILE A 69 36.90 -22.69 46.88
CA ILE A 69 36.25 -21.66 46.05
C ILE A 69 34.93 -21.26 46.71
N PRO A 70 34.86 -20.14 47.46
CA PRO A 70 33.76 -19.86 48.40
C PRO A 70 32.38 -19.75 47.75
N VAL A 71 32.33 -19.40 46.45
CA VAL A 71 31.08 -19.14 45.72
C VAL A 71 30.57 -20.38 44.98
N ILE A 72 31.46 -21.25 44.50
CA ILE A 72 31.08 -22.47 43.75
C ILE A 72 30.94 -23.67 44.72
N GLY A 73 31.78 -23.71 45.76
CA GLY A 73 31.77 -24.78 46.76
C GLY A 73 30.52 -24.76 47.65
N SER A 74 30.00 -23.57 48.01
CA SER A 74 28.77 -23.42 48.80
C SER A 74 27.53 -23.85 48.02
N ILE A 75 27.48 -23.52 46.73
CA ILE A 75 26.43 -23.95 45.82
C ILE A 75 26.47 -25.48 45.65
N LEU A 76 27.63 -26.07 45.35
CA LEU A 76 27.76 -27.52 45.16
C LEU A 76 27.55 -28.33 46.46
N ALA A 77 27.99 -27.82 47.62
CA ALA A 77 27.80 -28.48 48.92
C ALA A 77 26.35 -28.41 49.43
N GLY A 78 25.63 -27.32 49.15
CA GLY A 78 24.19 -27.23 49.38
C GLY A 78 23.39 -28.17 48.48
N PHE A 79 23.92 -28.50 47.30
CA PHE A 79 23.29 -29.43 46.35
C PHE A 79 23.56 -30.91 46.62
N SER A 80 24.67 -31.27 47.29
CA SER A 80 24.99 -32.66 47.62
C SER A 80 24.29 -33.20 48.87
N THR A 81 23.64 -32.33 49.67
CA THR A 81 23.18 -32.68 51.03
C THR A 81 21.66 -32.77 51.22
N GLY A 82 20.82 -32.64 50.18
CA GLY A 82 19.42 -33.10 50.34
C GLY A 82 18.39 -32.73 49.28
N ILE A 83 18.49 -31.60 48.60
CA ILE A 83 17.35 -31.08 47.82
C ILE A 83 17.25 -31.71 46.42
N LEU A 84 18.37 -32.09 45.80
CA LEU A 84 18.36 -32.67 44.45
C LEU A 84 18.33 -34.20 44.45
N THR A 85 18.65 -34.89 45.54
CA THR A 85 18.79 -36.36 45.53
C THR A 85 17.48 -37.05 45.18
N GLU A 86 16.35 -36.54 45.67
CA GLU A 86 15.01 -37.08 45.44
C GLU A 86 14.37 -36.64 44.11
N TRP A 87 15.01 -35.75 43.35
CA TRP A 87 14.43 -35.30 42.09
C TRP A 87 14.51 -36.38 41.00
N PRO A 88 13.44 -36.55 40.21
CA PRO A 88 13.45 -37.37 39.02
C PRO A 88 14.58 -36.95 38.06
N ILE A 89 15.17 -37.93 37.36
CA ILE A 89 16.37 -37.71 36.53
C ILE A 89 16.19 -36.64 35.45
N TYR A 90 14.97 -36.46 34.95
CA TYR A 90 14.65 -35.44 33.95
C TYR A 90 14.69 -34.00 34.51
N LEU A 91 14.27 -33.80 35.77
CA LEU A 91 14.35 -32.48 36.43
C LEU A 91 15.79 -32.10 36.77
N LYS A 92 16.61 -33.08 37.16
CA LYS A 92 18.06 -32.90 37.32
C LYS A 92 18.71 -32.46 36.00
N GLY A 93 18.35 -33.11 34.90
CA GLY A 93 18.81 -32.75 33.55
C GLY A 93 18.43 -31.33 33.15
N LEU A 94 17.16 -30.95 33.36
CA LEU A 94 16.66 -29.60 33.09
C LEU A 94 17.36 -28.54 33.94
N PHE A 95 17.62 -28.82 35.21
CA PHE A 95 18.32 -27.90 36.11
C PHE A 95 19.77 -27.69 35.67
N ILE A 96 20.51 -28.77 35.37
CA ILE A 96 21.89 -28.69 34.86
C ILE A 96 21.93 -27.89 33.55
N LEU A 97 20.98 -28.14 32.65
CA LEU A 97 20.87 -27.39 31.40
C LEU A 97 20.57 -25.91 31.65
N GLY A 98 19.68 -25.60 32.60
CA GLY A 98 19.37 -24.23 33.01
C GLY A 98 20.59 -23.49 33.56
N VAL A 99 21.38 -24.13 34.43
CA VAL A 99 22.63 -23.57 34.97
C VAL A 99 23.64 -23.31 33.85
N LEU A 100 23.78 -24.24 32.90
CA LEU A 100 24.67 -24.06 31.75
C LEU A 100 24.23 -22.87 30.87
N ILE A 101 22.93 -22.69 30.66
CA ILE A 101 22.39 -21.56 29.89
C ILE A 101 22.65 -20.23 30.60
N VAL A 102 22.46 -20.16 31.92
CA VAL A 102 22.72 -18.94 32.70
C VAL A 102 24.22 -18.60 32.69
N LEU A 103 25.08 -19.60 32.87
CA LEU A 103 26.53 -19.40 32.84
C LEU A 103 27.00 -18.99 31.43
N PHE A 104 26.40 -19.56 30.38
CA PHE A 104 26.61 -19.13 29.00
C PHE A 104 26.20 -17.66 28.80
N ALA A 105 25.01 -17.28 29.26
CA ALA A 105 24.51 -15.91 29.15
C ALA A 105 25.40 -14.88 29.86
N LEU A 106 26.00 -15.24 31.00
CA LEU A 106 26.94 -14.38 31.73
C LEU A 106 28.29 -14.21 31.03
N LEU A 107 28.76 -15.24 30.31
CA LEU A 107 30.06 -15.19 29.62
C LEU A 107 30.00 -14.45 28.27
N VAL A 108 28.86 -14.50 27.58
CA VAL A 108 28.68 -13.90 26.24
C VAL A 108 29.12 -12.42 26.16
N PRO A 109 28.74 -11.51 27.09
CA PRO A 109 29.15 -10.11 27.02
C PRO A 109 30.67 -9.91 27.10
N SER A 110 31.37 -10.75 27.87
CA SER A 110 32.84 -10.69 28.00
C SER A 110 33.53 -11.15 26.71
N TYR A 111 33.07 -12.26 26.14
CA TYR A 111 33.62 -12.78 24.88
C TYR A 111 33.32 -11.86 23.69
N LEU A 112 32.16 -11.21 23.66
CA LEU A 112 31.85 -10.21 22.63
C LEU A 112 32.84 -9.04 22.65
N LYS A 113 33.26 -8.56 23.82
CA LYS A 113 34.28 -7.50 23.90
C LYS A 113 35.63 -7.96 23.36
N ARG A 114 36.01 -9.21 23.64
CA ARG A 114 37.27 -9.81 23.16
C ARG A 114 37.29 -9.98 21.63
N MET A 115 36.14 -10.26 21.01
CA MET A 115 36.03 -10.38 19.55
C MET A 115 36.28 -9.07 18.78
N LEU A 116 36.27 -7.92 19.47
CA LEU A 116 36.50 -6.61 18.89
C LEU A 116 37.95 -6.12 19.00
N ILE A 117 38.81 -6.82 19.74
CA ILE A 117 40.19 -6.37 20.01
C ILE A 117 41.13 -7.03 19.00
N PHE A 118 41.81 -6.23 18.17
CA PHE A 118 42.69 -6.72 17.10
C PHE A 118 43.80 -7.67 17.57
N ASN A 119 44.28 -7.52 18.81
CA ASN A 119 45.37 -8.33 19.36
C ASN A 119 44.89 -9.58 20.13
N ASP A 120 43.58 -9.78 20.30
CA ASP A 120 43.07 -10.98 20.97
C ASP A 120 42.99 -12.16 19.98
N PRO A 121 43.39 -13.39 20.39
CA PRO A 121 43.17 -14.61 19.60
C PRO A 121 41.69 -14.89 19.25
N ALA A 122 40.75 -14.25 19.95
CA ALA A 122 39.31 -14.34 19.72
C ALA A 122 38.78 -13.29 18.71
N PHE A 123 39.64 -12.48 18.09
CA PHE A 123 39.21 -11.44 17.15
C PHE A 123 38.42 -12.01 15.96
N HIS A 124 37.31 -11.35 15.62
CA HIS A 124 36.43 -11.79 14.54
C HIS A 124 35.97 -10.63 13.65
N LEU A 125 36.44 -10.63 12.41
CA LEU A 125 36.26 -9.54 11.45
C LEU A 125 34.77 -9.18 11.17
N PRO A 126 33.85 -10.14 10.97
CA PRO A 126 32.42 -9.81 10.80
C PRO A 126 31.78 -9.13 12.01
N SER A 127 32.23 -9.49 13.22
CA SER A 127 31.72 -8.90 14.46
C SER A 127 32.25 -7.49 14.66
N TYR A 128 33.51 -7.26 14.29
CA TYR A 128 34.10 -5.93 14.23
C TYR A 128 33.38 -5.03 13.22
N LYS A 129 33.15 -5.49 11.98
CA LYS A 129 32.42 -4.74 10.93
C LYS A 129 31.01 -4.32 11.38
N LYS A 130 30.30 -5.19 12.13
CA LYS A 130 28.94 -4.92 12.60
C LYS A 130 28.89 -3.96 13.80
N GLN A 131 29.79 -4.10 14.77
CA GLN A 131 29.74 -3.34 16.04
C GLN A 131 30.58 -2.05 16.01
N ARG A 132 31.63 -1.99 15.19
CA ARG A 132 32.51 -0.81 15.03
C ARG A 132 32.55 -0.36 13.57
N LYS A 133 31.36 -0.15 12.98
CA LYS A 133 31.20 0.22 11.57
C LYS A 133 32.00 1.48 11.20
N GLN A 134 31.94 2.51 12.04
CA GLN A 134 32.65 3.78 11.80
C GLN A 134 34.18 3.60 11.73
N GLU A 135 34.76 2.78 12.61
CA GLU A 135 36.19 2.48 12.59
C GLU A 135 36.58 1.61 11.39
N TYR A 136 35.72 0.66 11.02
CA TYR A 136 35.94 -0.20 9.85
C TYR A 136 35.84 0.59 8.54
N ASP A 137 34.89 1.51 8.40
CA ASP A 137 34.70 2.30 7.18
C ASP A 137 35.92 3.21 6.88
N LEU A 138 36.69 3.59 7.91
CA LEU A 138 37.94 4.34 7.73
C LEU A 138 39.09 3.51 7.14
N ILE A 139 39.07 2.19 7.33
CA ILE A 139 40.12 1.27 6.88
C ILE A 139 39.65 0.32 5.77
N SER A 140 38.36 0.28 5.47
CA SER A 140 37.74 -0.67 4.54
C SER A 140 38.36 -0.59 3.15
N TYR A 141 38.55 0.63 2.66
CA TYR A 141 39.17 0.88 1.36
C TYR A 141 40.60 0.33 1.30
N ALA A 142 41.39 0.50 2.36
CA ALA A 142 42.76 -0.01 2.43
C ALA A 142 42.82 -1.54 2.60
N VAL A 143 41.84 -2.12 3.31
CA VAL A 143 41.70 -3.58 3.47
C VAL A 143 41.27 -4.27 2.18
N GLU A 144 40.37 -3.66 1.41
CA GLU A 144 39.84 -4.23 0.16
C GLU A 144 40.83 -4.14 -1.01
N ASN A 145 41.64 -3.07 -1.06
CA ASN A 145 42.58 -2.81 -2.15
C ASN A 145 44.04 -3.16 -1.82
N ASP A 146 44.30 -3.87 -0.70
CA ASP A 146 45.64 -4.26 -0.23
C ASP A 146 46.63 -3.09 -0.09
N ILE A 147 46.12 -1.90 0.23
CA ILE A 147 46.93 -0.69 0.35
C ILE A 147 47.68 -0.74 1.69
N SER A 148 48.96 -0.37 1.70
CA SER A 148 49.72 -0.17 2.94
C SER A 148 50.16 1.29 3.05
N TYR A 149 50.27 1.79 4.28
CA TYR A 149 50.75 3.15 4.51
C TYR A 149 52.24 3.29 4.14
N ALA A 150 53.03 2.21 4.23
CA ALA A 150 54.36 2.14 3.63
C ALA A 150 54.33 2.34 2.10
N GLY A 151 53.40 1.71 1.38
CA GLY A 151 53.24 1.92 -0.07
C GLY A 151 52.79 3.33 -0.44
N LEU A 152 51.98 3.98 0.41
CA LEU A 152 51.60 5.39 0.25
C LEU A 152 52.79 6.33 0.49
N TYR A 153 53.66 6.01 1.45
CA TYR A 153 54.90 6.74 1.70
C TYR A 153 55.85 6.66 0.49
N ASP A 154 56.02 5.49 -0.09
CA ASP A 154 56.81 5.29 -1.31
C ASP A 154 56.23 6.07 -2.50
N TYR A 155 54.90 6.08 -2.64
CA TYR A 155 54.19 6.86 -3.66
C TYR A 155 54.45 8.37 -3.53
N VAL A 156 54.30 8.95 -2.34
CA VAL A 156 54.53 10.39 -2.11
C VAL A 156 55.99 10.76 -2.34
N THR A 157 56.92 9.89 -1.91
CA THR A 157 58.36 10.11 -2.08
C THR A 157 58.78 10.01 -3.54
N GLY A 158 58.20 9.08 -4.31
CA GLY A 158 58.41 8.95 -5.76
C GLY A 158 57.85 10.14 -6.56
N VAL A 159 56.70 10.69 -6.16
CA VAL A 159 56.10 11.90 -6.77
C VAL A 159 56.98 13.14 -6.56
N LEU A 160 57.60 13.27 -5.37
CA LEU A 160 58.46 14.41 -5.05
C LEU A 160 59.85 14.34 -5.68
N THR A 161 60.34 13.15 -6.02
CA THR A 161 61.72 12.94 -6.50
C THR A 161 61.87 12.78 -8.02
N LYS A 162 60.79 12.85 -8.81
CA LYS A 162 60.79 12.87 -10.30
C LYS A 162 61.74 11.84 -10.95
N GLN A 163 61.63 10.56 -10.58
CA GLN A 163 62.27 9.49 -11.36
C GLN A 163 61.50 9.23 -12.66
N GLU A 164 62.18 9.24 -13.82
CA GLU A 164 61.58 9.21 -15.17
C GLU A 164 60.61 8.04 -15.43
N ASN A 165 60.88 6.85 -14.89
CA ASN A 165 59.99 5.68 -15.03
C ASN A 165 58.66 5.82 -14.25
N VAL A 166 58.63 6.67 -13.22
CA VAL A 166 57.42 6.94 -12.43
C VAL A 166 56.52 7.96 -13.15
N SER A 167 57.08 8.82 -14.00
CA SER A 167 56.32 9.84 -14.76
C SER A 167 55.34 9.25 -15.79
N GLN A 168 55.67 8.12 -16.43
CA GLN A 168 54.76 7.43 -17.35
C GLN A 168 53.62 6.73 -16.62
N THR A 169 53.90 6.09 -15.48
CA THR A 169 52.84 5.51 -14.63
C THR A 169 51.91 6.60 -14.08
N ILE A 170 52.45 7.77 -13.73
CA ILE A 170 51.66 8.93 -13.26
C ILE A 170 50.73 9.47 -14.35
N SER A 171 51.20 9.61 -15.60
CA SER A 171 50.34 10.07 -16.69
C SER A 171 49.22 9.07 -16.99
N VAL A 172 49.52 7.77 -16.97
CA VAL A 172 48.52 6.70 -17.14
C VAL A 172 47.46 6.72 -16.03
N VAL A 173 47.87 6.86 -14.77
CA VAL A 173 46.93 6.93 -13.63
C VAL A 173 46.06 8.19 -13.70
N THR A 174 46.64 9.33 -14.06
CA THR A 174 45.90 10.61 -14.18
C THR A 174 44.91 10.56 -15.34
N GLU A 175 45.30 9.96 -16.46
CA GLU A 175 44.44 9.76 -17.61
C GLU A 175 43.28 8.81 -17.29
N GLN A 176 43.57 7.69 -16.61
CA GLN A 176 42.54 6.76 -16.14
C GLN A 176 41.56 7.45 -15.19
N TYR A 177 42.05 8.20 -14.21
CA TYR A 177 41.20 8.96 -13.28
C TYR A 177 40.28 9.95 -14.01
N ASN A 178 40.80 10.66 -15.02
CA ASN A 178 40.01 11.61 -15.80
C ASN A 178 38.97 10.91 -16.67
N ARG A 179 39.28 9.72 -17.23
CA ARG A 179 38.32 8.88 -17.96
C ARG A 179 37.22 8.39 -17.03
N ASP A 180 37.57 7.79 -15.89
CA ASP A 180 36.61 7.30 -14.90
C ASP A 180 35.69 8.43 -14.41
N LYS A 181 36.24 9.63 -14.18
CA LYS A 181 35.46 10.81 -13.81
C LYS A 181 34.49 11.24 -14.91
N ALA A 182 34.90 11.16 -16.18
CA ALA A 182 34.03 11.48 -17.31
C ALA A 182 32.90 10.46 -17.47
N GLU A 183 33.22 9.17 -17.37
CA GLU A 183 32.25 8.07 -17.39
C GLU A 183 31.24 8.18 -16.26
N LEU A 184 31.70 8.38 -15.02
CA LEU A 184 30.83 8.59 -13.86
C LEU A 184 29.92 9.81 -14.02
N LYS A 185 30.41 10.89 -14.65
CA LYS A 185 29.59 12.09 -14.92
C LYS A 185 28.50 11.79 -15.95
N GLN A 186 28.83 11.04 -17.00
CA GLN A 186 27.88 10.62 -18.02
C GLN A 186 26.83 9.66 -17.45
N GLU A 187 27.25 8.69 -16.63
CA GLU A 187 26.34 7.78 -15.93
C GLU A 187 25.39 8.57 -15.01
N ASN A 188 25.92 9.55 -14.25
CA ASN A 188 25.09 10.41 -13.41
C ASN A 188 24.06 11.21 -14.21
N GLN A 189 24.43 11.71 -15.39
CA GLN A 189 23.51 12.41 -16.28
C GLN A 189 22.41 11.47 -16.78
N LEU A 190 22.78 10.28 -17.26
CA LEU A 190 21.83 9.27 -17.73
C LEU A 190 20.87 8.84 -16.61
N LEU A 191 21.38 8.60 -15.40
CA LEU A 191 20.57 8.31 -14.21
C LEU A 191 19.58 9.44 -13.92
N LYS A 192 20.03 10.70 -13.94
CA LYS A 192 19.16 11.87 -13.72
C LYS A 192 18.06 11.98 -14.77
N GLU A 193 18.37 11.73 -16.03
CA GLU A 193 17.38 11.72 -17.12
C GLU A 193 16.35 10.60 -16.90
N GLN A 194 16.81 9.38 -16.61
CA GLN A 194 15.92 8.25 -16.30
C GLN A 194 15.03 8.53 -15.08
N PHE A 195 15.58 9.12 -14.03
CA PHE A 195 14.82 9.54 -12.85
C PHE A 195 13.77 10.60 -13.20
N THR A 196 14.13 11.59 -14.01
CA THR A 196 13.21 12.65 -14.44
C THR A 196 12.03 12.06 -15.23
N VAL A 197 12.31 11.16 -16.18
CA VAL A 197 11.26 10.46 -16.95
C VAL A 197 10.34 9.66 -16.03
N LYS A 198 10.89 8.93 -15.05
CA LYS A 198 10.09 8.18 -14.07
C LYS A 198 9.24 9.10 -13.20
N ILE A 199 9.76 10.25 -12.77
CA ILE A 199 9.03 11.24 -12.00
C ILE A 199 7.87 11.81 -12.81
N GLU A 200 8.08 12.17 -14.07
CA GLU A 200 7.01 12.71 -14.93
C GLU A 200 5.91 11.67 -15.21
N LYS A 201 6.29 10.41 -15.50
CA LYS A 201 5.31 9.30 -15.59
C LYS A 201 4.52 9.11 -14.30
N SER A 202 5.19 9.19 -13.15
CA SER A 202 4.52 9.07 -11.85
C SER A 202 3.56 10.24 -11.60
N LYS A 203 3.94 11.47 -11.96
CA LYS A 203 3.07 12.65 -11.86
C LYS A 203 1.84 12.51 -12.76
N GLN A 204 2.01 12.03 -13.99
CA GLN A 204 0.90 11.78 -14.90
C GLN A 204 -0.06 10.74 -14.30
N PHE A 205 0.46 9.61 -13.82
CA PHE A 205 -0.34 8.58 -13.18
C PHE A 205 -1.09 9.08 -11.94
N ILE A 206 -0.45 9.91 -11.11
CA ILE A 206 -1.09 10.56 -9.95
C ILE A 206 -2.24 11.47 -10.39
N ARG A 207 -2.10 12.21 -11.50
CA ARG A 207 -3.17 13.05 -12.05
C ARG A 207 -4.34 12.19 -12.52
N GLU A 208 -4.06 11.13 -13.28
CA GLU A 208 -5.10 10.20 -13.76
C GLU A 208 -5.88 9.56 -12.60
N ILE A 209 -5.19 9.15 -11.52
CA ILE A 209 -5.85 8.64 -10.32
C ILE A 209 -6.70 9.72 -9.65
N ARG A 210 -6.17 10.94 -9.51
CA ARG A 210 -6.91 12.05 -8.89
C ARG A 210 -8.17 12.40 -9.67
N ASP A 211 -8.09 12.42 -11.00
CA ASP A 211 -9.22 12.74 -11.87
C ASP A 211 -10.31 11.66 -11.73
N LYS A 212 -9.93 10.38 -11.75
CA LYS A 212 -10.85 9.26 -11.48
C LYS A 212 -11.46 9.32 -10.08
N ALA A 213 -10.68 9.67 -9.07
CA ALA A 213 -11.17 9.81 -7.70
C ALA A 213 -12.19 10.95 -7.59
N THR A 214 -11.95 12.06 -8.27
CA THR A 214 -12.86 13.22 -8.32
C THR A 214 -14.17 12.86 -9.05
N GLU A 215 -14.08 12.16 -10.18
CA GLU A 215 -15.25 11.66 -10.90
C GLU A 215 -16.07 10.69 -10.03
N THR A 216 -15.41 9.78 -9.32
CA THR A 216 -16.06 8.84 -8.39
C THR A 216 -16.78 9.56 -7.26
N ASP A 217 -16.18 10.59 -6.66
CA ASP A 217 -16.79 11.40 -5.61
C ASP A 217 -18.05 12.14 -6.10
N ILE A 218 -18.00 12.70 -7.31
CA ILE A 218 -19.17 13.33 -7.96
C ILE A 218 -20.31 12.32 -8.12
N ILE A 219 -20.00 11.10 -8.56
CA ILE A 219 -21.03 10.08 -8.80
C ILE A 219 -21.58 9.53 -7.48
N LEU A 220 -20.74 9.35 -6.46
CA LEU A 220 -21.17 8.98 -5.12
C LEU A 220 -22.14 10.02 -4.54
N ARG A 221 -21.87 11.32 -4.76
CA ARG A 221 -22.79 12.39 -4.38
C ARG A 221 -24.14 12.25 -5.08
N TYR A 222 -24.17 11.99 -6.39
CA TYR A 222 -25.43 11.77 -7.12
C TYR A 222 -26.22 10.55 -6.62
N LEU A 223 -25.53 9.49 -6.18
CA LEU A 223 -26.13 8.32 -5.55
C LEU A 223 -26.77 8.65 -4.20
N ILE A 224 -26.07 9.41 -3.35
CA ILE A 224 -26.59 9.87 -2.06
C ILE A 224 -27.82 10.76 -2.27
N GLU A 225 -27.77 11.68 -3.23
CA GLU A 225 -28.92 12.52 -3.60
C GLU A 225 -30.10 11.68 -4.11
N LEU A 226 -29.85 10.71 -5.00
CA LEU A 226 -30.89 9.79 -5.47
C LEU A 226 -31.52 9.00 -4.32
N GLN A 227 -30.71 8.48 -3.40
CA GLN A 227 -31.22 7.75 -2.23
C GLN A 227 -32.08 8.65 -1.34
N ALA A 228 -31.65 9.90 -1.11
CA ALA A 228 -32.40 10.88 -0.34
C ALA A 228 -33.75 11.19 -1.01
N ASP A 229 -33.76 11.40 -2.33
CA ASP A 229 -34.99 11.64 -3.09
C ASP A 229 -35.95 10.45 -3.01
N VAL A 230 -35.45 9.23 -3.23
CA VAL A 230 -36.26 8.00 -3.12
C VAL A 230 -36.84 7.86 -1.72
N ASN A 231 -36.07 8.15 -0.67
CA ASN A 231 -36.55 8.10 0.71
C ASN A 231 -37.71 9.08 0.93
N VAL A 232 -37.61 10.31 0.42
CA VAL A 232 -38.71 11.30 0.46
C VAL A 232 -39.94 10.77 -0.28
N ILE A 233 -39.77 10.18 -1.47
CA ILE A 233 -40.87 9.59 -2.24
C ILE A 233 -41.55 8.46 -1.45
N LEU A 234 -40.77 7.57 -0.82
CA LEU A 234 -41.31 6.48 0.00
C LEU A 234 -42.12 7.01 1.19
N PHE A 235 -41.65 8.06 1.88
CA PHE A 235 -42.42 8.71 2.94
C PHE A 235 -43.72 9.33 2.41
N ARG A 236 -43.69 9.95 1.23
CA ARG A 236 -44.89 10.52 0.60
C ARG A 236 -45.90 9.43 0.19
N ILE A 237 -45.42 8.29 -0.29
CA ILE A 237 -46.24 7.09 -0.54
C ILE A 237 -46.89 6.60 0.75
N ALA A 238 -46.10 6.42 1.81
CA ALA A 238 -46.59 5.94 3.11
C ALA A 238 -47.63 6.88 3.74
N ASN A 239 -47.46 8.19 3.54
CA ASN A 239 -48.38 9.21 4.04
C ASN A 239 -49.56 9.49 3.09
N GLY A 240 -49.67 8.78 1.95
CA GLY A 240 -50.77 8.96 1.00
C GLY A 240 -50.79 10.30 0.26
N VAL A 241 -49.65 11.00 0.20
CA VAL A 241 -49.49 12.32 -0.47
C VAL A 241 -48.58 12.24 -1.70
N TYR A 242 -48.30 11.02 -2.18
CA TYR A 242 -47.53 10.78 -3.40
C TYR A 242 -48.27 11.27 -4.65
N ASP A 243 -47.58 12.04 -5.49
CA ASP A 243 -48.11 12.63 -6.72
C ASP A 243 -47.16 12.41 -7.90
N ILE A 244 -47.64 12.59 -9.13
CA ILE A 244 -46.80 12.45 -10.33
C ILE A 244 -45.60 13.40 -10.32
N THR A 245 -45.73 14.57 -9.69
CA THR A 245 -44.63 15.53 -9.57
C THR A 245 -43.43 15.00 -8.79
N ASP A 246 -43.64 13.98 -7.96
CA ASP A 246 -42.58 13.32 -7.19
C ASP A 246 -41.65 12.49 -8.08
N LEU A 247 -42.03 12.16 -9.30
CA LEU A 247 -41.13 11.53 -10.29
C LEU A 247 -40.06 12.52 -10.83
N ARG A 248 -40.13 13.81 -10.47
CA ARG A 248 -39.18 14.84 -10.93
C ARG A 248 -37.92 14.93 -10.05
N PHE A 249 -37.35 13.79 -9.65
CA PHE A 249 -36.15 13.74 -8.79
C PHE A 249 -34.82 13.65 -9.56
N ILE A 250 -34.87 13.37 -10.87
CA ILE A 250 -33.68 13.35 -11.74
C ILE A 250 -33.70 14.51 -12.74
N SER A 251 -34.80 14.66 -13.48
CA SER A 251 -34.97 15.72 -14.47
C SER A 251 -36.44 16.03 -14.71
N GLY A 252 -36.73 17.08 -15.48
CA GLY A 252 -38.06 17.28 -16.05
C GLY A 252 -38.42 16.11 -16.97
N PHE A 253 -39.70 15.79 -17.07
CA PHE A 253 -40.17 14.67 -17.88
C PHE A 253 -41.53 14.92 -18.53
N THR A 254 -41.78 14.20 -19.63
CA THR A 254 -43.13 14.03 -20.20
C THR A 254 -43.51 12.55 -20.19
N ILE A 255 -44.81 12.26 -20.06
CA ILE A 255 -45.35 10.90 -20.18
C ILE A 255 -46.39 10.89 -21.28
N TYR A 256 -46.25 9.94 -22.20
CA TYR A 256 -47.23 9.62 -23.23
C TYR A 256 -47.90 8.28 -22.95
N GLU A 257 -49.21 8.21 -23.15
CA GLU A 257 -49.97 6.97 -23.18
C GLU A 257 -50.13 6.49 -24.62
N GLU A 258 -49.89 5.20 -24.85
CA GLU A 258 -50.16 4.54 -26.13
C GLU A 258 -51.66 4.36 -26.34
N LEU A 259 -52.24 5.12 -27.28
CA LEU A 259 -53.62 4.98 -27.73
C LEU A 259 -53.64 4.09 -28.98
N GLY A 260 -53.76 2.78 -28.75
CA GLY A 260 -53.70 1.79 -29.82
C GLY A 260 -52.29 1.71 -30.44
N LYS A 261 -52.21 1.47 -31.76
CA LYS A 261 -50.92 1.26 -32.46
C LYS A 261 -50.39 2.49 -33.21
N LYS A 262 -51.15 3.59 -33.24
CA LYS A 262 -50.89 4.71 -34.17
C LYS A 262 -50.72 6.06 -33.48
N GLU A 263 -51.16 6.20 -32.23
CA GLU A 263 -51.17 7.50 -31.56
C GLU A 263 -50.59 7.40 -30.15
N LEU A 264 -49.82 8.41 -29.79
CA LEU A 264 -49.31 8.67 -28.45
C LEU A 264 -49.94 9.97 -27.95
N LYS A 265 -50.61 9.93 -26.81
CA LYS A 265 -51.20 11.13 -26.18
C LYS A 265 -50.41 11.51 -24.94
N LYS A 266 -49.97 12.76 -24.86
CA LYS A 266 -49.31 13.28 -23.66
C LYS A 266 -50.34 13.31 -22.52
N ILE A 267 -49.96 12.74 -21.39
CA ILE A 267 -50.81 12.70 -20.18
C ILE A 267 -50.20 13.48 -19.02
N TYR A 268 -48.88 13.66 -19.01
CA TYR A 268 -48.17 14.48 -18.03
C TYR A 268 -47.00 15.22 -18.66
N ASP A 269 -46.79 16.45 -18.19
CA ASP A 269 -45.67 17.31 -18.56
C ASP A 269 -45.21 18.07 -17.31
N VAL A 270 -44.06 17.68 -16.76
CA VAL A 270 -43.62 18.14 -15.44
C VAL A 270 -42.19 18.65 -15.52
N GLY A 271 -41.99 19.93 -15.23
CA GLY A 271 -40.67 20.55 -15.20
C GLY A 271 -39.97 20.63 -16.55
N THR A 272 -40.74 20.65 -17.65
CA THR A 272 -40.21 20.88 -19.00
C THR A 272 -40.62 22.26 -19.53
N THR A 273 -40.16 22.60 -20.75
CA THR A 273 -40.54 23.85 -21.43
C THR A 273 -41.99 23.85 -21.96
N GLY A 274 -42.69 22.71 -21.92
CA GLY A 274 -44.05 22.57 -22.46
C GLY A 274 -44.13 22.47 -23.99
N ALA A 275 -42.98 22.53 -24.70
CA ALA A 275 -42.94 22.50 -26.16
C ALA A 275 -43.23 21.11 -26.78
N SER A 276 -43.35 20.06 -25.96
CA SER A 276 -43.65 18.70 -26.41
C SER A 276 -45.09 18.61 -26.94
N PRO A 277 -45.33 18.04 -28.14
CA PRO A 277 -46.66 17.94 -28.74
C PRO A 277 -47.66 17.20 -27.86
N GLU A 278 -48.92 17.62 -27.85
CA GLU A 278 -49.97 16.94 -27.08
C GLU A 278 -50.30 15.56 -27.64
N THR A 279 -50.29 15.41 -28.97
CA THR A 279 -50.48 14.13 -29.66
C THR A 279 -49.39 13.90 -30.69
N ILE A 280 -48.93 12.66 -30.78
CA ILE A 280 -47.91 12.21 -31.73
C ILE A 280 -48.48 11.02 -32.49
N ASN A 281 -48.66 11.19 -33.80
CA ASN A 281 -48.97 10.08 -34.69
C ASN A 281 -47.67 9.35 -35.04
N ILE A 282 -47.60 8.07 -34.68
CA ILE A 282 -46.44 7.17 -34.80
C ILE A 282 -46.00 6.98 -36.27
N ASP A 283 -46.94 7.11 -37.21
CA ASP A 283 -46.72 6.94 -38.65
C ASP A 283 -46.36 8.26 -39.35
N ASN A 284 -46.46 9.40 -38.68
CA ASN A 284 -46.15 10.70 -39.27
C ASN A 284 -44.65 10.91 -39.39
N ASN A 285 -44.17 11.19 -40.61
CA ASN A 285 -42.76 11.40 -40.91
C ASN A 285 -42.14 12.57 -40.12
N LYS A 286 -42.93 13.56 -39.69
CA LYS A 286 -42.49 14.68 -38.83
C LYS A 286 -41.86 14.21 -37.51
N TYR A 287 -42.33 13.09 -36.97
CA TYR A 287 -41.91 12.58 -35.65
C TYR A 287 -41.00 11.36 -35.74
N LYS A 288 -40.55 11.00 -36.94
CA LYS A 288 -39.77 9.78 -37.19
C LYS A 288 -38.51 9.69 -36.32
N ASP A 289 -37.85 10.82 -36.09
CA ASP A 289 -36.59 10.90 -35.33
C ASP A 289 -36.82 11.15 -33.83
N TYR A 290 -38.07 11.11 -33.36
CA TYR A 290 -38.36 11.26 -31.94
C TYR A 290 -38.06 9.94 -31.22
N SER A 291 -37.30 10.04 -30.14
CA SER A 291 -36.99 8.91 -29.25
C SER A 291 -38.27 8.21 -28.78
N VAL A 292 -39.32 8.96 -28.44
CA VAL A 292 -40.63 8.40 -28.04
C VAL A 292 -41.25 7.49 -29.10
N VAL A 293 -41.12 7.82 -30.40
CA VAL A 293 -41.64 7.02 -31.51
C VAL A 293 -40.77 5.76 -31.70
N ALA A 294 -39.46 5.90 -31.57
CA ALA A 294 -38.53 4.77 -31.66
C ALA A 294 -38.79 3.72 -30.57
N VAL A 295 -39.03 4.14 -29.32
CA VAL A 295 -39.33 3.21 -28.22
C VAL A 295 -40.72 2.59 -28.38
N SER A 296 -41.71 3.33 -28.91
CA SER A 296 -43.05 2.76 -29.17
C SER A 296 -43.00 1.64 -30.21
N LYS A 297 -42.22 1.81 -31.28
CA LYS A 297 -42.02 0.78 -32.33
C LYS A 297 -41.07 -0.35 -31.90
N GLY A 298 -40.23 -0.12 -30.89
CA GLY A 298 -39.18 -1.02 -30.46
C GLY A 298 -39.63 -2.18 -29.56
N LYS A 299 -38.67 -3.07 -29.25
CA LYS A 299 -38.84 -4.09 -28.21
C LYS A 299 -38.85 -3.41 -26.83
N LEU A 300 -39.63 -3.96 -25.90
CA LEU A 300 -39.77 -3.45 -24.53
C LEU A 300 -38.40 -3.39 -23.84
N LYS A 301 -38.19 -2.34 -23.02
CA LYS A 301 -37.11 -2.13 -22.04
C LYS A 301 -35.83 -1.41 -22.51
N GLU A 302 -35.59 -1.22 -23.79
CA GLU A 302 -34.42 -0.44 -24.22
C GLU A 302 -34.73 1.06 -24.27
N PRO A 303 -34.07 1.89 -23.44
CA PRO A 303 -34.21 3.33 -23.56
C PRO A 303 -33.62 3.81 -24.89
N ARG A 304 -34.21 4.85 -25.49
CA ARG A 304 -33.70 5.49 -26.71
C ARG A 304 -33.45 6.96 -26.45
N THR A 305 -32.35 7.47 -26.99
CA THR A 305 -31.97 8.87 -26.86
C THR A 305 -32.11 9.57 -28.20
N ASN A 306 -32.56 10.82 -28.19
CA ASN A 306 -32.38 11.74 -29.31
C ASN A 306 -31.98 13.12 -28.78
N GLN A 307 -31.48 13.97 -29.68
CA GLN A 307 -30.99 15.30 -29.35
C GLN A 307 -31.69 16.34 -30.22
N PRO A 308 -32.86 16.88 -29.80
CA PRO A 308 -33.62 17.84 -30.61
C PRO A 308 -32.92 19.20 -30.78
N ARG A 309 -32.03 19.57 -29.86
CA ARG A 309 -31.27 20.82 -29.87
C ARG A 309 -29.88 20.58 -29.30
N ASN A 310 -28.92 21.45 -29.61
CA ASN A 310 -27.56 21.33 -29.09
C ASN A 310 -27.57 21.29 -27.55
N ASN A 311 -26.78 20.38 -26.97
CA ASN A 311 -26.70 20.09 -25.52
C ASN A 311 -28.03 19.75 -24.83
N TYR A 312 -29.07 19.38 -25.57
CA TYR A 312 -30.37 19.00 -25.03
C TYR A 312 -30.76 17.59 -25.47
N ASN A 313 -30.72 16.65 -24.53
CA ASN A 313 -31.00 15.25 -24.77
C ASN A 313 -32.39 14.89 -24.22
N ILE A 314 -33.09 14.03 -24.97
CA ILE A 314 -34.31 13.38 -24.51
C ILE A 314 -34.07 11.88 -24.48
N ILE A 315 -34.22 11.27 -23.29
CA ILE A 315 -34.13 9.83 -23.10
C ILE A 315 -35.54 9.28 -22.89
N SER A 316 -36.01 8.45 -23.80
CA SER A 316 -37.33 7.81 -23.75
C SER A 316 -37.23 6.38 -23.28
N PHE A 317 -38.17 5.95 -22.44
CA PHE A 317 -38.31 4.58 -21.96
C PHE A 317 -39.78 4.17 -21.92
N ARG A 318 -40.09 2.96 -22.41
CA ARG A 318 -41.46 2.42 -22.48
C ARG A 318 -41.69 1.39 -21.38
N MET A 319 -42.77 1.59 -20.65
CA MET A 319 -43.19 0.77 -19.53
C MET A 319 -44.63 0.28 -19.74
N LYS A 320 -44.91 -0.94 -19.30
CA LYS A 320 -46.27 -1.49 -19.25
C LYS A 320 -46.89 -1.23 -17.90
N LEU A 321 -48.15 -0.84 -17.88
CA LEU A 321 -48.93 -0.58 -16.68
C LEU A 321 -50.12 -1.52 -16.56
N GLY A 322 -50.61 -1.67 -15.33
CA GLY A 322 -51.67 -2.60 -14.98
C GLY A 322 -51.19 -4.04 -14.84
N VAL A 323 -51.97 -4.85 -14.11
CA VAL A 323 -51.69 -6.28 -13.91
C VAL A 323 -51.89 -7.07 -15.22
N ASP A 324 -52.76 -6.58 -16.10
CA ASP A 324 -53.03 -7.13 -17.43
C ASP A 324 -52.06 -6.63 -18.52
N GLY A 325 -51.22 -5.63 -18.21
CA GLY A 325 -50.18 -5.10 -19.09
C GLY A 325 -50.70 -4.51 -20.41
N LYS A 326 -51.99 -4.12 -20.46
CA LYS A 326 -52.65 -3.62 -21.67
C LYS A 326 -52.39 -2.14 -21.94
N LYS A 327 -52.09 -1.36 -20.91
CA LYS A 327 -51.68 0.04 -21.04
C LYS A 327 -50.16 0.14 -21.09
N ALA A 328 -49.65 1.02 -21.91
CA ALA A 328 -48.24 1.33 -21.97
C ALA A 328 -48.03 2.84 -21.89
N TRP A 329 -47.11 3.23 -21.01
CA TRP A 329 -46.63 4.60 -20.91
C TRP A 329 -45.23 4.68 -21.49
N ILE A 330 -44.91 5.82 -22.10
CA ILE A 330 -43.57 6.17 -22.54
C ILE A 330 -43.16 7.43 -21.80
N MET A 331 -42.16 7.30 -20.94
CA MET A 331 -41.61 8.40 -20.17
C MET A 331 -40.39 8.95 -20.90
N ASN A 332 -40.36 10.27 -21.09
CA ASN A 332 -39.27 11.00 -21.72
C ASN A 332 -38.61 11.89 -20.68
N PHE A 333 -37.32 11.69 -20.43
CA PHE A 333 -36.51 12.54 -19.57
C PHE A 333 -35.88 13.65 -20.41
N HIS A 334 -36.11 14.89 -20.02
CA HIS A 334 -35.59 16.08 -20.69
C HIS A 334 -34.40 16.62 -19.89
N MET A 335 -33.21 16.62 -20.50
CA MET A 335 -31.98 17.02 -19.81
C MET A 335 -31.09 17.93 -20.66
N TYR A 336 -30.49 18.92 -20.02
CA TYR A 336 -29.38 19.69 -20.57
C TYR A 336 -28.07 19.15 -20.02
N ASP A 337 -27.10 18.85 -20.88
CA ASP A 337 -25.87 18.16 -20.49
C ASP A 337 -25.09 18.90 -19.38
N ASP A 338 -25.06 20.23 -19.44
CA ASP A 338 -24.33 21.06 -18.48
C ASP A 338 -25.08 21.34 -17.17
N ILE A 339 -26.41 21.21 -17.17
CA ILE A 339 -27.28 21.58 -16.03
C ILE A 339 -27.69 20.33 -15.26
N ASN A 340 -28.06 19.25 -15.96
CA ASN A 340 -28.60 18.02 -15.39
C ASN A 340 -27.56 16.89 -15.39
N ARG A 341 -26.34 17.18 -14.91
CA ARG A 341 -25.25 16.19 -14.87
C ARG A 341 -25.65 14.90 -14.12
N LYS A 342 -26.40 15.01 -13.02
CA LYS A 342 -26.99 13.86 -12.31
C LYS A 342 -27.79 12.95 -13.25
N ALA A 343 -28.67 13.53 -14.08
CA ALA A 343 -29.49 12.78 -15.02
C ALA A 343 -28.65 12.08 -16.09
N TRP A 344 -27.62 12.77 -16.59
CA TRP A 344 -26.68 12.18 -17.55
C TRP A 344 -26.02 10.93 -16.97
N TYR A 345 -25.47 11.02 -15.75
CA TYR A 345 -24.77 9.90 -15.12
C TYR A 345 -25.71 8.74 -14.75
N LEU A 346 -26.95 9.02 -14.31
CA LEU A 346 -27.88 7.98 -13.86
C LEU A 346 -28.67 7.32 -15.00
N LEU A 347 -28.93 8.01 -16.11
CA LEU A 347 -29.79 7.51 -17.19
C LEU A 347 -29.03 7.06 -18.44
N ARG A 348 -27.81 7.58 -18.65
CA ARG A 348 -27.02 7.30 -19.86
C ARG A 348 -25.74 6.52 -19.58
N ASN A 349 -25.05 6.77 -18.47
CA ASN A 349 -23.76 6.13 -18.19
C ASN A 349 -23.89 4.88 -17.30
N SER A 350 -23.67 3.70 -17.88
CA SER A 350 -23.72 2.40 -17.18
C SER A 350 -22.45 2.03 -16.40
N ASP A 351 -21.43 2.89 -16.36
CA ASP A 351 -20.12 2.55 -15.81
C ASP A 351 -20.13 2.26 -14.29
N ILE A 352 -21.13 2.78 -13.55
CA ILE A 352 -21.19 2.66 -12.08
C ILE A 352 -22.52 2.08 -11.58
N ILE A 353 -23.64 2.46 -12.19
CA ILE A 353 -24.96 1.89 -11.88
C ILE A 353 -25.52 1.32 -13.16
N ASN A 354 -26.10 0.14 -13.08
CA ASN A 354 -26.89 -0.37 -14.18
C ASN A 354 -28.11 0.55 -14.39
N ASN A 355 -28.11 1.35 -15.46
CA ASN A 355 -29.20 2.27 -15.81
C ASN A 355 -30.57 1.57 -15.84
N GLU A 356 -30.60 0.26 -16.15
CA GLU A 356 -31.83 -0.53 -16.06
C GLU A 356 -32.50 -0.45 -14.69
N GLU A 357 -31.74 -0.40 -13.59
CA GLU A 357 -32.30 -0.30 -12.24
C GLU A 357 -32.92 1.07 -11.99
N ILE A 358 -32.38 2.14 -12.58
CA ILE A 358 -32.99 3.46 -12.55
C ILE A 358 -34.32 3.45 -13.33
N PHE A 359 -34.35 2.85 -14.51
CA PHE A 359 -35.60 2.71 -15.27
C PHE A 359 -36.62 1.81 -14.57
N ARG A 360 -36.18 0.74 -13.88
CA ARG A 360 -37.06 -0.11 -13.06
C ARG A 360 -37.62 0.64 -11.86
N LEU A 361 -36.83 1.50 -11.22
CA LEU A 361 -37.33 2.39 -10.16
C LEU A 361 -38.44 3.31 -10.69
N PHE A 362 -38.22 3.99 -11.82
CA PHE A 362 -39.26 4.81 -12.45
C PHE A 362 -40.50 4.00 -12.83
N HIS A 363 -40.32 2.79 -13.35
CA HIS A 363 -41.42 1.89 -13.67
C HIS A 363 -42.22 1.50 -12.42
N ALA A 364 -41.55 1.11 -11.34
CA ALA A 364 -42.20 0.75 -10.07
C ALA A 364 -42.98 1.93 -9.47
N LEU A 365 -42.37 3.12 -9.43
CA LEU A 365 -43.02 4.33 -8.95
C LEU A 365 -44.23 4.73 -9.82
N SER A 366 -44.13 4.53 -11.14
CA SER A 366 -45.25 4.77 -12.07
C SER A 366 -46.37 3.75 -11.89
N LEU A 367 -46.05 2.49 -11.58
CA LEU A 367 -47.04 1.45 -11.27
C LEU A 367 -47.80 1.79 -9.97
N ILE A 368 -47.10 2.23 -8.93
CA ILE A 368 -47.72 2.66 -7.67
C ILE A 368 -48.69 3.82 -7.92
N PHE A 369 -48.25 4.84 -8.68
CA PHE A 369 -49.08 5.99 -9.02
C PHE A 369 -50.31 5.57 -9.84
N TYR A 370 -50.12 4.74 -10.86
CA TYR A 370 -51.19 4.23 -11.70
C TYR A 370 -52.22 3.44 -10.87
N GLN A 371 -51.77 2.58 -9.95
CA GLN A 371 -52.65 1.84 -9.06
C GLN A 371 -53.46 2.77 -8.15
N GLN A 372 -52.84 3.80 -7.56
CA GLN A 372 -53.56 4.78 -6.74
C GLN A 372 -54.65 5.55 -7.52
N LYS A 373 -54.43 5.80 -8.82
CA LYS A 373 -55.40 6.48 -9.69
C LYS A 373 -56.51 5.58 -10.22
N GLU A 374 -56.20 4.36 -10.64
CA GLU A 374 -57.18 3.46 -11.30
C GLU A 374 -57.87 2.49 -10.35
N GLY A 375 -57.28 2.23 -9.18
CA GLY A 375 -57.87 1.42 -8.12
C GLY A 375 -57.84 2.18 -6.81
N GLY A 376 -59.02 2.56 -6.28
CA GLY A 376 -59.12 2.97 -4.89
C GLY A 376 -58.41 1.94 -4.02
N VAL A 377 -57.32 2.36 -3.37
CA VAL A 377 -56.39 1.52 -2.61
C VAL A 377 -57.18 0.50 -1.77
N PRO A 378 -56.92 -0.82 -1.85
CA PRO A 378 -57.17 -1.67 -0.70
C PRO A 378 -56.16 -1.22 0.36
N ASN A 379 -56.62 -0.32 1.23
CA ASN A 379 -55.90 0.17 2.39
C ASN A 379 -55.12 -0.99 3.05
N VAL A 380 -53.79 -1.01 2.88
CA VAL A 380 -52.92 -1.95 3.60
C VAL A 380 -52.89 -1.60 5.12
N HIS A 381 -53.55 -0.51 5.54
CA HIS A 381 -53.73 -0.10 6.93
C HIS A 381 -55.18 0.19 7.38
N ARG A 382 -56.20 -0.45 6.79
CA ARG A 382 -57.52 -0.60 7.44
C ARG A 382 -57.68 -1.99 8.05
N THR A 383 -56.75 -2.42 8.88
CA THR A 383 -57.02 -3.47 9.85
C THR A 383 -57.72 -2.85 11.07
N SER A 384 -58.99 -3.24 11.24
CA SER A 384 -59.76 -3.26 12.48
C SER A 384 -59.62 -2.06 13.45
N ARG A 385 -60.40 -1.00 13.21
CA ARG A 385 -60.94 -0.19 14.31
C ARG A 385 -62.40 0.16 14.07
N LYS A 386 -63.21 -0.90 13.98
CA LYS A 386 -64.63 -0.88 14.32
C LYS A 386 -64.91 -2.20 15.01
N GLU A 387 -64.90 -2.17 16.34
CA GLU A 387 -65.90 -2.81 17.20
C GLU A 387 -65.52 -2.62 18.68
N GLY A 388 -66.55 -2.35 19.48
CA GLY A 388 -66.47 -2.33 20.94
C GLY A 388 -66.13 -0.97 21.52
N TYR A 389 -67.12 -0.09 21.67
CA TYR A 389 -67.47 0.53 22.96
C TYR A 389 -68.66 1.46 22.76
N TYR A 390 -69.86 0.87 22.72
CA TYR A 390 -71.08 1.41 23.31
C TYR A 390 -72.13 0.30 23.28
N ALA A 391 -72.33 -0.37 24.43
CA ALA A 391 -73.65 -0.71 24.99
C ALA A 391 -73.51 -1.78 26.09
N ARG A 392 -73.70 -1.36 27.36
CA ARG A 392 -74.67 -1.89 28.34
C ARG A 392 -74.18 -1.78 29.78
N ASN A 393 -75.06 -1.15 30.56
CA ASN A 393 -75.21 -1.02 32.01
C ASN A 393 -74.32 0.01 32.71
#